data_AF-A0A8I5ZKG4-F1
#
_entry.id   AF-A0A8I5ZKG4-F1
#
_cell.length_a   1.000
_cell.length_b   1.000
_cell.length_c   1.000
_cell.angle_alpha   90.00
_cell.angle_beta   90.00
_cell.angle_gamma   90.00
#
_symmetry.space_group_name_H-M   'P 1'
#
loop_
_entity.id
_entity.type
_entity.pdbx_description
1 polymer ?
#
loop_
_entity_poly.entity_id
_entity_poly.type
_entity_poly.pdbx_seq_one_letter_code
_entity_poly.pdbx_strand_id
1 'polypeptide(L)'
;MALAPELSRQTKLKEVAGIPLQAPTVDNWSQIQTFKAKPDDLLICTYPKSGTTWIQEIVDMIEQNGDVEKCQRTIIQHRHPFIEWARPPQPSGKRP
;
A
#
# COMPACT_ATOMS: atom_id res chain seq x y z
N MET A 1 14.11 -19.24 27.80
CA MET A 1 13.33 -19.55 26.58
C MET A 1 13.62 -18.45 25.57
N ALA A 2 14.26 -18.81 24.46
CA ALA A 2 14.78 -17.85 23.47
C ALA A 2 13.69 -17.36 22.52
N LEU A 3 13.65 -16.04 22.27
CA LEU A 3 12.88 -15.41 21.21
C LEU A 3 13.46 -15.86 19.86
N ALA A 4 12.76 -16.75 19.17
CA ALA A 4 13.18 -17.25 17.87
C ALA A 4 13.15 -16.13 16.79
N PRO A 5 14.09 -16.11 15.84
CA PRO A 5 14.30 -15.03 14.89
C PRO A 5 13.52 -15.27 13.58
N GLU A 6 12.52 -14.46 13.27
CA GLU A 6 11.84 -14.51 11.95
C GLU A 6 12.08 -13.29 11.05
N LEU A 7 13.01 -12.40 11.40
CA LEU A 7 13.28 -11.19 10.63
C LEU A 7 14.38 -11.36 9.57
N SER A 8 14.32 -12.43 8.74
CA SER A 8 15.19 -12.51 7.55
C SER A 8 14.67 -13.47 6.47
N ARG A 9 13.40 -13.35 6.03
CA ARG A 9 13.13 -13.71 4.63
C ARG A 9 13.74 -12.60 3.78
N GLN A 10 14.93 -12.86 3.25
CA GLN A 10 15.58 -11.99 2.28
C GLN A 10 14.63 -11.86 1.07
N THR A 11 13.88 -10.77 1.01
CA THR A 11 12.90 -10.53 -0.06
C THR A 11 13.67 -10.45 -1.37
N LYS A 12 13.54 -11.46 -2.23
CA LYS A 12 14.17 -11.45 -3.55
C LYS A 12 13.61 -10.28 -4.35
N LEU A 13 14.50 -9.40 -4.78
CA LEU A 13 14.18 -8.34 -5.73
C LEU A 13 14.25 -8.90 -7.15
N LYS A 14 13.37 -8.42 -8.01
CA LYS A 14 13.42 -8.62 -9.47
C LYS A 14 13.42 -7.24 -10.11
N GLU A 15 13.84 -7.15 -11.36
CA GLU A 15 13.94 -5.87 -12.05
C GLU A 15 12.83 -5.69 -13.08
N VAL A 16 12.39 -4.45 -13.20
CA VAL A 16 11.56 -3.97 -14.32
C VAL A 16 12.26 -2.73 -14.88
N ALA A 17 12.68 -2.79 -16.15
CA ALA A 17 13.38 -1.68 -16.82
C ALA A 17 14.56 -1.10 -16.00
N GLY A 18 15.32 -1.96 -15.32
CA GLY A 18 16.46 -1.58 -14.47
C GLY A 18 16.09 -1.09 -13.05
N ILE A 19 14.81 -1.08 -12.69
CA ILE A 19 14.33 -0.70 -11.36
C ILE A 19 14.12 -1.95 -10.50
N PRO A 20 14.80 -2.11 -9.35
CA PRO A 20 14.60 -3.26 -8.47
C PRO A 20 13.30 -3.11 -7.66
N LEU A 21 12.43 -4.12 -7.76
CA LEU A 21 11.12 -4.19 -7.11
C LEU A 21 10.93 -5.53 -6.37
N GLN A 22 9.94 -5.61 -5.48
CA GLN A 22 9.60 -6.86 -4.80
C GLN A 22 9.12 -7.89 -5.84
N ALA A 23 9.58 -9.15 -5.73
CA ALA A 23 9.19 -10.20 -6.68
C ALA A 23 7.67 -10.28 -6.97
N PRO A 24 6.75 -10.20 -5.98
CA PRO A 24 5.31 -10.22 -6.26
C PRO A 24 4.81 -9.07 -7.14
N THR A 25 5.42 -7.88 -7.03
CA THR A 25 5.07 -6.73 -7.88
C THR A 25 5.52 -6.97 -9.32
N VAL A 26 6.72 -7.54 -9.50
CA VAL A 26 7.23 -7.89 -10.83
C VAL A 26 6.42 -9.05 -11.45
N ASP A 27 6.04 -10.04 -10.65
CA ASP A 27 5.26 -11.18 -11.11
C ASP A 27 3.84 -10.78 -11.57
N ASN A 28 3.29 -9.68 -11.03
CA ASN A 28 1.99 -9.13 -11.43
C ASN A 28 2.10 -7.88 -12.31
N TRP A 29 3.28 -7.62 -12.89
CA TRP A 29 3.57 -6.38 -13.61
C TRP A 29 2.61 -6.13 -14.78
N SER A 30 2.25 -7.17 -15.54
CA SER A 30 1.31 -7.04 -16.66
C SER A 30 -0.07 -6.55 -16.21
N GLN A 31 -0.58 -7.07 -15.08
CA GLN A 31 -1.86 -6.63 -14.51
C GLN A 31 -1.79 -5.16 -14.07
N ILE A 32 -0.71 -4.77 -13.40
CA ILE A 32 -0.48 -3.39 -12.96
C ILE A 32 -0.48 -2.44 -14.16
N GLN A 33 0.22 -2.80 -15.25
CA GLN A 33 0.28 -1.98 -16.48
C GLN A 33 -1.08 -1.83 -17.18
N THR A 34 -1.99 -2.78 -17.01
CA THR A 34 -3.34 -2.73 -17.60
C THR A 34 -4.37 -2.02 -16.72
N PHE A 35 -3.97 -1.48 -15.56
CA PHE A 35 -4.86 -0.70 -14.70
C PHE A 35 -5.47 0.48 -15.47
N LYS A 36 -6.81 0.61 -15.40
CA LYS A 36 -7.55 1.70 -16.03
C LYS A 36 -7.98 2.69 -14.96
N ALA A 37 -7.24 3.80 -14.87
CA ALA A 37 -7.62 4.92 -14.02
C ALA A 37 -8.94 5.54 -14.48
N LYS A 38 -9.72 6.04 -13.53
CA LYS A 38 -10.89 6.87 -13.79
C LYS A 38 -10.49 8.35 -13.82
N PRO A 39 -11.25 9.22 -14.51
CA PRO A 39 -10.94 10.65 -14.57
C PRO A 39 -10.95 11.38 -13.22
N ASP A 40 -11.64 10.83 -12.23
CA ASP A 40 -11.80 11.34 -10.86
C ASP A 40 -10.86 10.70 -9.84
N ASP A 41 -9.98 9.79 -10.28
CA ASP A 41 -9.02 9.16 -9.36
C ASP A 41 -7.92 10.14 -8.93
N LEU A 42 -7.57 10.12 -7.64
CA LEU A 42 -6.45 10.86 -7.08
C LEU A 42 -5.28 9.91 -6.75
N LEU A 43 -4.12 10.14 -7.36
CA LEU A 43 -2.92 9.33 -7.16
C LEU A 43 -1.96 9.96 -6.14
N ILE A 44 -1.65 9.21 -5.08
CA ILE A 44 -0.55 9.53 -4.15
C ILE A 44 0.69 8.78 -4.61
N CYS A 45 1.66 9.51 -5.17
CA CYS A 45 2.93 8.96 -5.64
C CYS A 45 4.10 9.48 -4.79
N THR A 46 4.84 8.57 -4.16
CA THR A 46 5.95 8.92 -3.25
C THR A 46 7.08 7.92 -3.38
N TYR A 47 8.33 8.38 -3.20
CA TYR A 47 9.41 7.46 -2.86
C TYR A 47 9.12 6.81 -1.50
N PRO A 48 9.44 5.50 -1.29
CA PRO A 48 9.17 4.85 -0.02
C PRO A 48 9.72 5.63 1.17
N LYS A 49 8.91 5.76 2.23
CA LYS A 49 9.24 6.47 3.48
C LYS A 49 9.21 8.00 3.41
N SER A 50 8.84 8.62 2.29
CA SER A 50 8.68 10.08 2.17
C SER A 50 7.33 10.62 2.66
N GLY A 51 6.72 9.96 3.66
CA GLY A 51 5.46 10.44 4.26
C GLY A 51 4.16 9.95 3.61
N THR A 52 4.18 8.84 2.87
CA THR A 52 2.98 8.26 2.19
C THR A 52 1.77 8.10 3.12
N THR A 53 1.97 7.54 4.31
CA THR A 53 0.90 7.35 5.31
C THR A 53 0.37 8.69 5.84
N TRP A 54 1.26 9.68 6.01
CA TRP A 54 0.85 10.99 6.52
C TRP A 54 -0.02 11.74 5.51
N ILE A 55 0.40 11.77 4.23
CA ILE A 55 -0.39 12.44 3.19
C ILE A 55 -1.69 11.70 2.88
N GLN A 56 -1.73 10.36 3.02
CA GLN A 56 -2.97 9.58 2.91
C GLN A 56 -4.03 10.02 3.93
N GLU A 57 -3.66 10.18 5.21
CA GLU A 57 -4.63 10.66 6.22
C GLU A 57 -5.09 12.11 5.97
N ILE A 58 -4.19 12.98 5.51
CA ILE A 58 -4.55 14.36 5.16
C ILE A 58 -5.57 14.37 4.01
N VAL A 59 -5.30 13.61 2.94
CA VAL A 59 -6.19 13.50 1.78
C VAL A 59 -7.55 12.93 2.19
N ASP A 60 -7.58 11.84 2.97
CA ASP A 60 -8.85 11.26 3.42
C ASP A 60 -9.66 12.24 4.27
N MET A 61 -9.01 12.99 5.17
CA MET A 61 -9.67 14.04 5.95
C MET A 61 -10.28 15.14 5.07
N ILE A 62 -9.62 15.53 3.97
CA ILE A 62 -10.16 16.51 3.02
C ILE A 62 -11.37 15.93 2.28
N GLU A 63 -11.24 14.72 1.71
CA GLU A 63 -12.32 14.04 0.98
C GLU A 63 -13.56 13.78 1.85
N GLN A 64 -13.36 13.51 3.15
CA GLN A 64 -14.43 13.31 4.13
C GLN A 64 -14.94 14.61 4.76
N ASN A 65 -14.55 15.79 4.26
CA ASN A 65 -14.94 17.10 4.81
C ASN A 65 -14.64 17.27 6.31
N GLY A 66 -13.50 16.73 6.77
CA GLY A 66 -13.05 16.77 8.16
C GLY A 66 -13.74 15.76 9.09
N ASP A 67 -14.54 14.84 8.56
CA ASP A 67 -15.23 13.80 9.32
C ASP A 67 -14.25 12.69 9.75
N VAL A 68 -13.88 12.73 11.03
CA VAL A 68 -12.93 11.80 11.65
C VAL A 68 -13.47 10.37 11.69
N GLU A 69 -14.79 10.19 11.90
CA GLU A 69 -15.40 8.86 11.97
C GLU A 69 -15.30 8.16 10.62
N LYS A 70 -15.56 8.89 9.53
CA LYS A 70 -15.38 8.37 8.16
C LYS A 70 -13.93 8.04 7.84
N CYS A 71 -12.96 8.77 8.38
CA CYS A 71 -11.54 8.46 8.20
C CYS A 71 -11.10 7.19 8.96
N GLN A 72 -11.89 6.76 9.95
CA GLN A 72 -11.65 5.54 10.73
C GLN A 72 -12.46 4.34 10.25
N ARG A 73 -13.18 4.46 9.12
CA ARG A 73 -14.04 3.39 8.55
C ARG A 73 -13.32 2.06 8.32
N THR A 74 -12.00 2.09 8.09
CA THR A 74 -11.16 0.91 7.94
C THR A 74 -9.67 1.29 8.04
N ILE A 75 -8.78 0.29 8.00
CA ILE A 75 -7.33 0.51 7.96
C ILE A 75 -6.92 1.27 6.70
N ILE A 76 -5.85 2.07 6.80
CA ILE A 76 -5.42 2.99 5.73
C ILE A 76 -5.20 2.32 4.37
N GLN A 77 -4.72 1.07 4.37
CA GLN A 77 -4.45 0.27 3.17
C GLN A 77 -5.72 -0.10 2.39
N HIS A 78 -6.87 -0.15 3.07
CA HIS A 78 -8.16 -0.38 2.44
C HIS A 78 -8.87 0.92 2.03
N ARG A 79 -8.51 2.05 2.66
CA ARG A 79 -8.96 3.38 2.24
C ARG A 79 -8.22 3.87 1.00
N HIS A 80 -6.92 3.61 0.96
CA HIS A 80 -6.01 3.98 -0.13
C HIS A 80 -5.30 2.72 -0.64
N PRO A 81 -5.87 2.01 -1.62
CA PRO A 81 -5.24 0.82 -2.19
C PRO A 81 -3.91 1.19 -2.84
N PHE A 82 -2.87 0.39 -2.58
CA PHE A 82 -1.58 0.53 -3.25
C PHE A 82 -1.65 -0.23 -4.57
N ILE A 83 -1.46 0.47 -5.69
CA ILE A 83 -1.65 -0.05 -7.05
C ILE A 83 -0.75 -1.26 -7.30
N GLU A 84 0.47 -1.24 -6.77
CA GLU A 84 1.49 -2.25 -6.96
C GLU A 84 1.46 -3.39 -5.92
N TRP A 85 0.58 -3.30 -4.90
CA TRP A 85 0.49 -4.32 -3.86
C TRP A 85 -0.32 -5.54 -4.30
N ALA A 86 0.37 -6.45 -4.97
CA ALA A 86 -0.08 -7.83 -5.11
C ALA A 86 0.27 -8.66 -3.85
N ARG A 87 -0.15 -8.21 -2.67
CA ARG A 87 0.01 -8.97 -1.42
C ARG A 87 -1.25 -9.78 -1.11
N PRO A 88 -1.10 -10.95 -0.47
CA PRO A 88 -2.26 -11.65 0.08
C PRO A 88 -3.01 -10.74 1.07
N PRO A 89 -4.34 -10.93 1.24
CA PRO A 89 -5.14 -10.16 2.19
C PRO A 89 -4.47 -10.16 3.58
N GLN A 90 -4.26 -8.98 4.15
CA GLN A 90 -3.81 -8.89 5.54
C GLN A 90 -5.00 -9.19 6.45
N PRO A 91 -4.84 -10.04 7.49
CA PRO A 91 -5.91 -10.25 8.45
C PRO A 91 -6.28 -8.91 9.09
N SER A 92 -7.58 -8.59 9.15
CA SER A 92 -8.05 -7.38 9.83
C SER A 92 -7.60 -7.46 11.29
N GLY A 93 -6.67 -6.60 11.70
CA GLY A 93 -6.30 -6.49 13.11
C GLY A 93 -7.51 -6.00 13.91
N LYS A 94 -8.26 -6.92 14.52
CA LYS A 94 -9.15 -6.56 15.63
C LYS A 94 -8.23 -6.14 16.77
N ARG A 95 -8.14 -4.83 17.02
CA ARG A 95 -7.63 -4.35 18.32
C ARG A 95 -8.62 -4.87 19.40
N PRO A 96 -8.13 -5.30 20.58
CA PRO A 96 -9.02 -5.57 21.71
C PRO A 96 -9.89 -4.36 22.04
#